data_AF-W6U0L1-F1
#
_entry.id   AF-W6U0L1-F1
#
_cell.length_a   1.000
_cell.length_b   1.000
_cell.length_c   1.000
_cell.angle_alpha   90.00
_cell.angle_beta   90.00
_cell.angle_gamma   90.00
#
_symmetry.space_group_name_H-M   'P 1'
#
loop_
_entity.id
_entity.type
_entity.pdbx_description
1 polymer ?
#
loop_
_entity_poly.entity_id
_entity_poly.type
_entity_poly.pdbx_seq_one_letter_code
_entity_poly.pdbx_strand_id
1 'polypeptide(L)'
;MLHTDGCLRSTLSTVRRGGKELSCSRAFECCGTFGDGLILTVYSTTLAHINAHCHSQAATFVHYLIPCGIEYSLIAGAIFYKMFQRIGHVQRRVPHSGGAGNRIPDNTETHVLPLSHIRPDDPTECHRAHKGLFVGLLLFLATLVALALFYILQRRHSYKSALMLYQINYIVLFAIGIIAVSIALYQIKVLGFRELSEEDAFDDNLLLLGLVAVLFYDLFLLLPAVDAKEEHKKAGAMFVGKAILEMVQALLQVFLILEASRREAGEMGHTISKPGRTIITLLLVLNLAMWIINTFGLKYAENHEIFQLYYTDLAWKIITHLSLPLIIFFRFHSTVCLADIWTNAYRIHRHTEV
;
A
#
# COMPACT_ATOMS: atom_id res chain seq x y z
N MET A 1 28.13 48.22 -15.94
CA MET A 1 29.13 47.22 -15.52
C MET A 1 28.52 45.85 -15.79
N LEU A 2 29.02 45.15 -16.83
CA LEU A 2 28.77 43.76 -17.27
C LEU A 2 27.30 43.26 -17.28
N HIS A 3 26.58 43.18 -18.42
CA HIS A 3 26.64 42.21 -19.54
C HIS A 3 26.53 40.71 -19.17
N THR A 4 25.44 40.07 -19.62
CA THR A 4 25.31 38.79 -20.37
C THR A 4 23.89 38.22 -20.18
N ASP A 5 22.95 38.42 -21.11
CA ASP A 5 22.72 37.68 -22.37
C ASP A 5 22.68 36.15 -22.24
N GLY A 6 21.49 35.59 -22.47
CA GLY A 6 21.23 34.16 -22.62
C GLY A 6 19.88 33.88 -23.31
N CYS A 7 19.49 34.72 -24.28
CA CYS A 7 18.33 34.45 -25.12
C CYS A 7 18.73 33.40 -26.17
N LEU A 8 18.46 32.13 -25.89
CA LEU A 8 18.71 31.05 -26.85
C LEU A 8 17.72 31.21 -28.02
N ARG A 9 18.19 31.83 -29.11
CA ARG A 9 17.55 31.78 -30.43
C ARG A 9 17.38 30.32 -30.84
N SER A 10 16.15 29.81 -30.86
CA SER A 10 15.82 28.67 -31.72
C SER A 10 15.30 29.19 -33.05
N THR A 11 16.06 28.92 -34.09
CA THR A 11 15.86 29.26 -35.49
C THR A 11 14.50 28.79 -36.01
N LEU A 12 13.71 29.72 -36.54
CA LEU A 12 12.52 29.44 -37.36
C LEU A 12 12.98 28.83 -38.70
N SER A 13 12.73 27.54 -38.93
CA SER A 13 12.70 26.97 -40.29
C SER A 13 11.25 26.74 -40.71
N THR A 14 10.64 27.80 -41.24
CA THR A 14 9.37 27.71 -41.98
C THR A 14 9.61 27.06 -43.34
N VAL A 15 9.32 25.77 -43.48
CA VAL A 15 9.11 25.15 -44.80
C VAL A 15 7.60 25.03 -45.00
N ARG A 16 7.05 25.92 -45.83
CA ARG A 16 5.71 25.76 -46.41
C ARG A 16 5.77 24.71 -47.52
N ARG A 17 5.13 23.56 -47.33
CA ARG A 17 4.41 22.84 -48.39
C ARG A 17 3.12 22.29 -47.79
N GLY A 18 2.02 22.47 -48.51
CA GLY A 18 0.65 22.37 -48.00
C GLY A 18 0.30 21.04 -47.33
N GLY A 19 -0.32 21.16 -46.16
CA GLY A 19 -0.86 20.08 -45.35
C GLY A 19 -0.93 20.58 -43.90
N LYS A 20 -2.13 20.63 -43.32
CA LYS A 20 -2.32 21.13 -41.95
C LYS A 20 -1.68 20.17 -40.94
N GLU A 21 -0.50 20.49 -40.44
CA GLU A 21 0.06 19.90 -39.22
C GLU A 21 -0.12 20.87 -38.04
N LEU A 22 -0.87 20.46 -37.02
CA LEU A 22 -0.95 21.15 -35.73
C LEU A 22 0.28 20.72 -34.90
N SER A 23 1.26 21.61 -34.78
CA SER A 23 2.37 21.43 -33.84
C SER A 23 1.94 21.91 -32.45
N CYS A 24 1.76 20.97 -31.52
CA CYS A 24 1.58 21.26 -30.10
C CYS A 24 2.97 21.40 -29.47
N SER A 25 3.61 22.55 -29.63
CA SER A 25 4.84 22.89 -28.92
C SER A 25 4.68 24.26 -28.27
N ARG A 26 4.96 24.29 -26.96
CA ARG A 26 4.83 25.42 -25.99
C ARG A 26 3.49 25.49 -25.24
N ALA A 27 3.38 24.68 -24.19
CA ALA A 27 2.56 24.98 -23.01
C ALA A 27 3.30 24.53 -21.74
N PHE A 28 4.59 24.88 -21.64
CA PHE A 28 5.43 24.61 -20.47
C PHE A 28 6.02 25.93 -19.95
N GLU A 29 5.18 26.95 -19.81
CA GLU A 29 5.55 28.23 -19.19
C GLU A 29 4.25 28.96 -18.83
N CYS A 30 3.68 28.62 -17.67
CA CYS A 30 2.68 29.35 -16.86
C CYS A 30 1.84 28.35 -16.04
N CYS A 31 2.48 27.55 -15.20
CA CYS A 31 1.81 26.99 -14.03
C CYS A 31 2.64 27.37 -12.81
N GLY A 32 2.68 28.68 -12.56
CA GLY A 32 3.12 29.24 -11.29
C GLY A 32 1.93 29.24 -10.34
N THR A 33 2.15 28.70 -9.15
CA THR A 33 1.36 28.79 -7.92
C THR A 33 0.36 29.95 -7.86
N PHE A 34 -0.92 29.68 -7.54
CA PHE A 34 -1.64 30.43 -6.51
C PHE A 34 -2.96 29.75 -6.12
N GLY A 35 -3.25 29.74 -4.82
CA GLY A 35 -4.52 29.31 -4.25
C GLY A 35 -5.63 30.34 -4.42
N ASP A 36 -6.81 29.91 -4.00
CA ASP A 36 -8.06 30.64 -3.84
C ASP A 36 -8.79 31.09 -5.12
N GLY A 37 -10.10 30.77 -5.12
CA GLY A 37 -10.94 30.76 -6.30
C GLY A 37 -11.07 32.08 -7.05
N LEU A 38 -11.24 31.98 -8.37
CA LEU A 38 -11.83 33.06 -9.14
C LEU A 38 -12.61 32.54 -10.34
N ILE A 39 -13.85 33.01 -10.41
CA ILE A 39 -14.81 32.92 -11.51
C ILE A 39 -14.14 33.38 -12.81
N LEU A 40 -14.22 32.55 -13.84
CA LEU A 40 -13.78 32.90 -15.20
C LEU A 40 -14.80 33.89 -15.82
N THR A 41 -14.54 35.19 -15.70
CA THR A 41 -15.21 36.21 -16.52
C THR A 41 -14.71 36.11 -17.96
N VAL A 42 -15.59 35.64 -18.84
CA VAL A 42 -15.40 35.59 -20.30
C VAL A 42 -15.45 37.02 -20.85
N TYR A 43 -14.30 37.55 -21.30
CA TYR A 43 -14.29 38.72 -22.18
C TYR A 43 -14.54 38.27 -23.62
N SER A 44 -15.71 38.66 -24.14
CA SER A 44 -16.12 38.46 -25.52
C SER A 44 -15.42 39.48 -26.43
N THR A 45 -14.49 39.02 -27.25
CA THR A 45 -14.13 39.68 -28.52
C THR A 45 -13.97 38.64 -29.62
N THR A 46 -14.86 38.75 -30.58
CA THR A 46 -14.96 38.08 -31.89
C THR A 46 -13.65 37.53 -32.47
N LEU A 47 -13.44 36.23 -32.35
CA LEU A 47 -12.64 35.42 -33.27
C LEU A 47 -13.16 33.98 -33.23
N ALA A 48 -13.31 33.37 -34.40
CA ALA A 48 -14.01 32.11 -34.64
C ALA A 48 -13.73 31.02 -33.59
N HIS A 49 -14.81 30.42 -33.08
CA HIS A 49 -14.86 29.30 -32.15
C HIS A 49 -14.12 28.07 -32.72
N ILE A 50 -12.80 28.01 -32.52
CA ILE A 50 -12.07 26.75 -32.47
C ILE A 50 -11.80 26.51 -30.99
N ASN A 51 -12.74 25.84 -30.33
CA ASN A 51 -12.54 25.36 -28.97
C ASN A 51 -11.55 24.18 -29.05
N ALA A 52 -10.27 24.48 -29.23
CA ALA A 52 -9.20 23.49 -29.16
C ALA A 52 -9.02 23.11 -27.69
N HIS A 53 -9.79 22.14 -27.22
CA HIS A 53 -9.50 21.48 -25.96
C HIS A 53 -8.16 20.75 -26.13
N CYS A 54 -7.07 21.38 -25.69
CA CYS A 54 -5.79 20.70 -25.52
C CYS A 54 -5.94 19.71 -24.36
N HIS A 55 -6.39 18.50 -24.66
CA HIS A 55 -6.26 17.37 -23.76
C HIS A 55 -4.77 17.01 -23.68
N SER A 56 -4.04 17.69 -22.80
CA SER A 56 -2.73 17.19 -22.39
C SER A 56 -2.93 15.82 -21.76
N GLN A 57 -2.22 14.80 -22.26
CA GLN A 57 -2.26 13.46 -21.66
C GLN A 57 -1.92 13.54 -20.16
N ALA A 58 -1.05 14.47 -19.76
CA ALA A 58 -0.69 14.70 -18.37
C ALA A 58 -1.88 15.11 -17.48
N ALA A 59 -2.81 15.95 -17.98
CA ALA A 59 -3.99 16.35 -17.21
C ALA A 59 -4.92 15.16 -16.90
N THR A 60 -4.95 14.16 -17.79
CA THR A 60 -5.69 12.91 -17.56
C THR A 60 -5.05 12.06 -16.47
N PHE A 61 -3.72 12.08 -16.35
CA PHE A 61 -2.97 11.29 -15.37
C PHE A 61 -2.95 11.91 -13.97
N VAL A 62 -3.03 13.25 -13.84
CA VAL A 62 -2.98 13.95 -12.54
C VAL A 62 -3.93 13.36 -11.51
N HIS A 63 -5.17 13.03 -11.89
CA HIS A 63 -6.14 12.48 -10.96
C HIS A 63 -5.77 11.09 -10.40
N TYR A 64 -4.98 10.30 -11.13
CA TYR A 64 -4.49 9.00 -10.64
C TYR A 64 -3.24 9.16 -9.75
N LEU A 65 -2.56 10.31 -9.82
CA LEU A 65 -1.36 10.60 -9.05
C LEU A 65 -1.66 11.30 -7.72
N ILE A 66 -2.87 11.84 -7.52
CA ILE A 66 -3.26 12.48 -6.25
C ILE A 66 -3.14 11.50 -5.06
N PRO A 67 -3.68 10.26 -5.12
CA PRO A 67 -3.49 9.30 -4.03
C PRO A 67 -2.01 9.02 -3.75
N CYS A 68 -1.21 8.83 -4.80
CA CYS A 68 0.24 8.60 -4.68
C CYS A 68 0.97 9.77 -4.01
N GLY A 69 0.55 11.02 -4.27
CA GLY A 69 1.11 12.21 -3.64
C GLY A 69 0.83 12.24 -2.13
N ILE A 70 -0.41 11.92 -1.73
CA ILE A 70 -0.81 11.86 -0.32
C ILE A 70 -0.05 10.72 0.39
N GLU A 71 0.07 9.55 -0.25
CA GLU A 71 0.85 8.42 0.25
C GLU A 71 2.32 8.79 0.47
N TYR A 72 2.94 9.45 -0.51
CA TYR A 72 4.31 9.94 -0.39
C TYR A 72 4.48 10.86 0.83
N SER A 73 3.55 11.79 1.04
CA SER A 73 3.59 12.69 2.20
C SER A 73 3.47 11.94 3.54
N LEU A 74 2.60 10.94 3.62
CA LEU A 74 2.43 10.12 4.84
C LEU A 74 3.70 9.29 5.13
N ILE A 75 4.26 8.63 4.11
CA ILE A 75 5.48 7.84 4.24
C ILE A 75 6.67 8.74 4.62
N ALA A 76 6.83 9.88 3.95
CA ALA A 76 7.87 10.85 4.28
C ALA A 76 7.72 11.35 5.72
N GLY A 77 6.51 11.69 6.15
CA GLY A 77 6.23 12.11 7.53
C GLY A 77 6.62 11.05 8.57
N ALA A 78 6.27 9.78 8.32
CA ALA A 78 6.66 8.66 9.19
C ALA A 78 8.19 8.47 9.27
N ILE A 79 8.88 8.54 8.13
CA ILE A 79 10.34 8.44 8.07
C ILE A 79 10.99 9.61 8.80
N PHE A 80 10.55 10.85 8.55
CA PHE A 80 11.07 12.03 9.23
C PHE A 80 10.86 11.95 10.76
N TYR A 81 9.71 11.47 11.21
CA TYR A 81 9.45 11.25 12.62
C TYR A 81 10.43 10.24 13.22
N LYS A 82 10.64 9.06 12.59
CA LYS A 82 11.63 8.07 13.06
C LYS A 82 13.06 8.60 13.02
N MET A 83 13.43 9.36 11.98
CA MET A 83 14.73 10.02 11.91
C MET A 83 14.91 11.00 13.07
N PHE A 84 13.89 11.81 13.36
CA PHE A 84 13.92 12.77 14.45
C PHE A 84 14.04 12.10 15.83
N GLN A 85 13.31 11.01 16.07
CA GLN A 85 13.44 10.22 17.30
C GLN A 85 14.84 9.63 17.51
N ARG A 86 15.56 9.32 16.43
CA ARG A 86 16.94 8.80 16.53
C ARG A 86 17.99 9.88 16.75
N ILE A 87 17.70 11.15 16.46
CA ILE A 87 18.63 12.25 16.69
C ILE A 87 18.79 12.48 18.19
N GLY A 88 20.00 12.26 18.71
CA GLY A 88 20.34 12.43 20.12
C GLY A 88 20.45 11.12 20.92
N HIS A 89 19.89 10.01 20.43
CA HIS A 89 20.10 8.68 20.98
C HIS A 89 21.39 8.06 20.43
N VAL A 90 22.54 8.52 20.91
CA VAL A 90 23.81 7.80 20.71
C VAL A 90 23.73 6.53 21.54
N GLN A 91 23.39 5.41 20.91
CA GLN A 91 23.61 4.09 21.50
C GLN A 91 25.12 3.98 21.74
N ARG A 92 25.50 4.22 23.00
CA ARG A 92 26.85 4.06 23.49
C ARG A 92 27.16 2.57 23.34
N ARG A 93 27.69 2.17 22.19
CA ARG A 93 28.39 0.90 22.04
C ARG A 93 29.53 0.99 23.04
N VAL A 94 29.31 0.45 24.24
CA VAL A 94 30.37 0.28 25.22
C VAL A 94 31.39 -0.63 24.52
N PRO A 95 32.61 -0.15 24.23
CA PRO A 95 33.66 -1.05 23.81
C PRO A 95 33.90 -1.95 25.02
N HIS A 96 33.60 -3.25 24.90
CA HIS A 96 34.13 -4.22 25.84
C HIS A 96 35.65 -4.20 25.72
N SER A 97 36.30 -3.35 26.52
CA SER A 97 37.74 -3.43 26.77
C SER A 97 38.02 -4.79 27.36
N GLY A 98 38.61 -5.67 26.54
CA GLY A 98 39.13 -6.96 26.98
C GLY A 98 40.11 -6.74 28.11
N GLY A 99 39.71 -7.14 29.31
CA GLY A 99 40.60 -7.24 30.46
C GLY A 99 41.63 -8.32 30.21
N ALA A 100 42.89 -7.91 30.08
CA ALA A 100 44.03 -8.81 30.19
C ALA A 100 44.06 -9.41 31.62
N GLY A 101 43.91 -10.72 31.73
CA GLY A 101 43.93 -11.46 32.98
C GLY A 101 44.39 -12.91 32.79
N ASN A 102 45.63 -13.16 33.20
CA ASN A 102 46.43 -14.40 33.21
C ASN A 102 45.74 -15.73 33.66
N ARG A 103 46.15 -16.83 32.98
CA ARG A 103 46.38 -18.24 33.43
C ARG A 103 45.12 -19.09 33.75
N ILE A 104 44.94 -20.34 33.27
CA ILE A 104 45.75 -21.59 33.35
C ILE A 104 45.31 -22.54 32.18
N PRO A 105 46.18 -23.40 31.59
CA PRO A 105 45.75 -24.39 30.60
C PRO A 105 45.19 -25.63 31.30
N ASP A 106 43.91 -25.93 31.09
CA ASP A 106 43.33 -27.22 31.49
C ASP A 106 43.01 -28.06 30.25
N ASN A 107 43.70 -29.19 30.17
CA ASN A 107 43.57 -30.19 29.11
C ASN A 107 42.35 -31.04 29.44
N THR A 108 41.18 -30.66 28.94
CA THR A 108 40.04 -31.57 28.85
C THR A 108 39.48 -31.53 27.44
N GLU A 109 39.88 -32.51 26.63
CA GLU A 109 39.29 -32.83 25.33
C GLU A 109 37.81 -33.18 25.54
N THR A 110 36.96 -32.16 25.51
CA THR A 110 35.54 -32.34 25.25
C THR A 110 35.36 -32.08 23.76
N HIS A 111 35.05 -33.12 23.00
CA HIS A 111 34.69 -33.07 21.59
C HIS A 111 33.48 -32.13 21.40
N VAL A 112 33.73 -30.84 21.29
CA VAL A 112 32.73 -29.86 20.86
C VAL A 112 32.64 -30.01 19.35
N LEU A 113 31.59 -30.71 18.90
CA LEU A 113 31.17 -30.72 17.50
C LEU A 113 31.13 -29.28 16.99
N PRO A 114 31.79 -28.94 15.86
CA PRO A 114 31.69 -27.61 15.30
C PRO A 114 30.29 -27.47 14.72
N LEU A 115 29.37 -26.90 15.49
CA LEU A 115 28.03 -26.57 15.04
C LEU A 115 28.17 -25.48 13.97
N SER A 116 28.05 -25.93 12.73
CA SER A 116 27.77 -25.18 11.50
C SER A 116 27.72 -23.67 11.65
N HIS A 117 28.73 -23.01 11.07
CA HIS A 117 28.59 -21.68 10.49
C HIS A 117 27.30 -21.63 9.65
N ILE A 118 26.24 -21.04 10.20
CA ILE A 118 25.10 -20.59 9.39
C ILE A 118 25.64 -19.41 8.57
N ARG A 119 26.05 -19.69 7.34
CA ARG A 119 26.31 -18.66 6.34
C ARG A 119 25.00 -17.89 6.12
N PRO A 120 25.02 -16.55 6.11
CA PRO A 120 23.83 -15.73 5.82
C PRO A 120 23.22 -15.97 4.44
N ASP A 121 23.94 -16.67 3.55
CA ASP A 121 23.56 -16.91 2.16
C ASP A 121 23.33 -18.42 1.89
N ASP A 122 22.43 -19.08 2.63
CA ASP A 122 21.96 -20.41 2.21
C ASP A 122 20.78 -20.26 1.22
N PRO A 123 20.93 -20.65 -0.06
CA PRO A 123 19.88 -20.52 -1.08
C PRO A 123 18.59 -21.33 -0.78
N THR A 124 18.56 -22.09 0.31
CA THR A 124 17.40 -22.84 0.79
C THR A 124 16.31 -21.96 1.43
N GLU A 125 16.61 -20.69 1.73
CA GLU A 125 15.66 -19.77 2.36
C GLU A 125 14.35 -19.57 1.58
N CYS A 126 14.44 -19.59 0.24
CA CYS A 126 13.29 -19.43 -0.67
C CYS A 126 12.55 -20.74 -0.97
N HIS A 127 13.14 -21.92 -0.67
CA HIS A 127 12.60 -23.21 -1.11
C HIS A 127 11.22 -23.53 -0.52
N ARG A 128 10.79 -22.86 0.56
CA ARG A 128 9.48 -23.10 1.20
C ARG A 128 8.44 -21.99 0.96
N ALA A 129 8.83 -20.86 0.37
CA ALA A 129 7.94 -19.73 0.07
C ALA A 129 7.26 -19.83 -1.31
N HIS A 130 7.85 -20.59 -2.24
CA HIS A 130 7.47 -20.61 -3.66
C HIS A 130 5.99 -20.95 -3.93
N LYS A 131 5.37 -21.85 -3.14
CA LYS A 131 3.95 -22.23 -3.33
C LYS A 131 3.02 -21.04 -3.08
N GLY A 132 3.26 -20.31 -1.98
CA GLY A 132 2.49 -19.13 -1.60
C GLY A 132 2.71 -17.98 -2.57
N LEU A 133 3.97 -17.80 -3.01
CA LEU A 133 4.33 -16.82 -4.03
C LEU A 133 3.62 -17.09 -5.35
N PHE A 134 3.60 -18.35 -5.83
CA PHE A 134 2.97 -18.71 -7.11
C PHE A 134 1.46 -18.47 -7.08
N VAL A 135 0.78 -18.95 -6.02
CA VAL A 135 -0.67 -18.72 -5.85
C VAL A 135 -0.97 -17.22 -5.73
N GLY A 136 -0.17 -16.49 -4.94
CA GLY A 136 -0.30 -15.06 -4.79
C GLY A 136 -0.12 -14.32 -6.11
N LEU A 137 0.91 -14.64 -6.89
CA LEU A 137 1.18 -14.01 -8.18
C LEU A 137 0.07 -14.28 -9.20
N LEU A 138 -0.51 -15.48 -9.19
CA LEU A 138 -1.66 -15.81 -10.03
C LEU A 138 -2.87 -14.95 -9.66
N LEU A 139 -3.17 -14.79 -8.36
CA LEU A 139 -4.26 -13.92 -7.89
C LEU A 139 -4.01 -12.44 -8.20
N PHE A 140 -2.76 -12.00 -8.08
CA PHE A 140 -2.34 -10.65 -8.43
C PHE A 140 -2.50 -10.38 -9.94
N LEU A 141 -2.08 -11.31 -10.79
CA LEU A 141 -2.28 -11.21 -12.23
C LEU A 141 -3.77 -11.21 -12.59
N ALA A 142 -4.56 -12.09 -11.98
CA ALA A 142 -6.02 -12.12 -12.17
C ALA A 142 -6.66 -10.78 -11.77
N THR A 143 -6.18 -10.17 -10.68
CA THR A 143 -6.60 -8.84 -10.22
C THR A 143 -6.29 -7.75 -11.24
N LEU A 144 -5.08 -7.76 -11.82
CA LEU A 144 -4.70 -6.82 -12.88
C LEU A 144 -5.57 -6.98 -14.14
N VAL A 145 -5.86 -8.23 -14.53
CA VAL A 145 -6.77 -8.52 -15.64
C VAL A 145 -8.19 -8.01 -15.35
N ALA A 146 -8.71 -8.26 -14.14
CA ALA A 146 -10.02 -7.76 -13.73
C ALA A 146 -10.07 -6.23 -13.73
N LEU A 147 -9.02 -5.55 -13.29
CA LEU A 147 -8.91 -4.09 -13.33
C LEU A 147 -8.88 -3.57 -14.77
N ALA A 148 -8.13 -4.22 -15.67
CA ALA A 148 -8.11 -3.85 -17.09
C ALA A 148 -9.50 -4.03 -17.74
N LEU A 149 -10.16 -5.16 -17.48
CA LEU A 149 -11.52 -5.43 -17.95
C LEU A 149 -12.54 -4.42 -17.41
N PHE A 150 -12.40 -4.04 -16.14
CA PHE A 150 -13.21 -2.99 -15.52
C PHE A 150 -13.12 -1.68 -16.32
N TYR A 151 -11.91 -1.23 -16.65
CA TYR A 151 -11.71 -0.01 -17.46
C TYR A 151 -12.24 -0.14 -18.89
N ILE A 152 -12.14 -1.32 -19.51
CA ILE A 152 -12.69 -1.57 -20.84
C ILE A 152 -14.23 -1.49 -20.81
N LEU A 153 -14.87 -2.13 -19.83
CA LEU A 153 -16.33 -2.09 -19.66
C LEU A 153 -16.84 -0.68 -19.38
N GLN A 154 -16.07 0.10 -18.61
CA GLN A 154 -16.36 1.50 -18.34
C GLN A 154 -16.34 2.34 -19.62
N ARG A 155 -15.34 2.16 -20.49
CA ARG A 155 -15.28 2.84 -21.80
C ARG A 155 -16.41 2.43 -22.74
N ARG A 156 -16.96 1.22 -22.57
CA ARG A 156 -18.12 0.72 -23.32
C ARG A 156 -19.47 1.16 -22.72
N HIS A 157 -19.47 2.06 -21.72
CA HIS A 157 -20.67 2.51 -21.00
C HIS A 157 -21.47 1.39 -20.32
N SER A 158 -20.85 0.23 -20.05
CA SER A 158 -21.49 -0.88 -19.33
C SER A 158 -21.24 -0.77 -17.81
N TYR A 159 -21.75 0.31 -17.22
CA TYR A 159 -21.46 0.68 -15.82
C TYR A 159 -21.86 -0.40 -14.81
N LYS A 160 -23.00 -1.09 -15.02
CA LYS A 160 -23.49 -2.15 -14.12
C LYS A 160 -22.54 -3.35 -14.10
N SER A 161 -22.09 -3.79 -15.28
CA SER A 161 -21.16 -4.92 -15.42
C SER A 161 -19.78 -4.58 -14.88
N ALA A 162 -19.30 -3.35 -15.12
CA ALA A 162 -18.05 -2.85 -14.57
C ALA A 162 -18.10 -2.84 -13.03
N LEU A 163 -19.16 -2.27 -12.44
CA LEU A 163 -19.35 -2.25 -10.99
C LEU A 163 -19.41 -3.65 -10.40
N MET A 164 -20.16 -4.58 -11.02
CA MET A 164 -20.23 -5.96 -10.57
C MET A 164 -18.86 -6.64 -10.57
N LEU A 165 -18.09 -6.51 -11.66
CA LEU A 165 -16.75 -7.08 -11.76
C LEU A 165 -15.83 -6.52 -10.67
N TYR A 166 -15.90 -5.21 -10.45
CA TYR A 166 -15.14 -4.52 -9.41
C TYR A 166 -15.46 -5.04 -8.00
N GLN A 167 -16.75 -5.15 -7.67
CA GLN A 167 -17.21 -5.65 -6.37
C GLN A 167 -16.85 -7.13 -6.15
N ILE A 168 -17.04 -7.98 -7.17
CA ILE A 168 -16.67 -9.40 -7.10
C ILE A 168 -15.17 -9.55 -6.84
N ASN A 169 -14.34 -8.75 -7.50
CA ASN A 169 -12.89 -8.81 -7.33
C ASN A 169 -12.48 -8.55 -5.87
N TYR A 170 -13.04 -7.52 -5.22
CA TYR A 170 -12.80 -7.29 -3.79
C TYR A 170 -13.32 -8.40 -2.89
N ILE A 171 -14.56 -8.83 -3.10
CA ILE A 171 -15.18 -9.88 -2.28
C ILE A 171 -14.32 -11.16 -2.32
N VAL A 172 -13.81 -11.54 -3.49
CA VAL A 172 -12.93 -12.70 -3.65
C VAL A 172 -11.60 -12.49 -2.92
N LEU A 173 -10.96 -11.33 -3.06
CA LEU A 173 -9.69 -11.05 -2.39
C LEU A 173 -9.84 -11.00 -0.87
N PHE A 174 -10.88 -10.38 -0.34
CA PHE A 174 -11.13 -10.34 1.10
C PHE A 174 -11.47 -11.72 1.65
N ALA A 175 -12.29 -12.52 0.96
CA ALA A 175 -12.61 -13.88 1.38
C ALA A 175 -11.34 -14.77 1.45
N ILE A 176 -10.50 -14.73 0.40
CA ILE A 176 -9.21 -15.43 0.40
C ILE A 176 -8.31 -14.90 1.51
N GLY A 177 -8.30 -13.58 1.73
CA GLY A 177 -7.54 -12.93 2.78
C GLY A 177 -7.93 -13.38 4.18
N ILE A 178 -9.22 -13.45 4.49
CA ILE A 178 -9.73 -13.96 5.78
C ILE A 178 -9.26 -15.39 6.02
N ILE A 179 -9.36 -16.26 5.00
CA ILE A 179 -8.90 -17.65 5.10
C ILE A 179 -7.38 -17.69 5.35
N ALA A 180 -6.60 -16.96 4.55
CA ALA A 180 -5.15 -16.93 4.66
C ALA A 180 -4.67 -16.37 6.02
N VAL A 181 -5.28 -15.29 6.50
CA VAL A 181 -4.98 -14.70 7.82
C VAL A 181 -5.32 -15.68 8.93
N SER A 182 -6.47 -16.35 8.86
CA SER A 182 -6.88 -17.35 9.86
C SER A 182 -5.90 -18.52 9.93
N ILE A 183 -5.46 -19.02 8.76
CA ILE A 183 -4.45 -20.08 8.68
C ILE A 183 -3.09 -19.59 9.22
N ALA A 184 -2.68 -18.36 8.89
CA ALA A 184 -1.43 -17.78 9.39
C ALA A 184 -1.44 -17.64 10.92
N LEU A 185 -2.54 -17.12 11.48
CA LEU A 185 -2.74 -17.02 12.93
C LEU A 185 -2.61 -18.38 13.61
N TYR A 186 -3.21 -19.42 13.03
CA TYR A 186 -3.09 -20.78 13.56
C TYR A 186 -1.65 -21.30 13.51
N GLN A 187 -0.94 -21.09 12.40
CA GLN A 187 0.42 -21.59 12.23
C GLN A 187 1.46 -20.83 13.06
N ILE A 188 1.28 -19.52 13.26
CA ILE A 188 2.24 -18.67 14.00
C ILE A 188 2.14 -18.86 15.51
N LYS A 189 1.01 -19.36 16.04
CA LYS A 189 0.83 -19.64 17.47
C LYS A 189 1.86 -20.60 18.07
N VAL A 190 2.55 -21.40 17.26
CA VAL A 190 3.60 -22.33 17.71
C VAL A 190 4.93 -21.63 18.04
N LEU A 191 5.16 -20.41 17.54
CA LEU A 191 6.40 -19.67 17.81
C LEU A 191 6.41 -19.08 19.24
N GLY A 192 7.60 -18.89 19.81
CA GLY A 192 7.78 -18.32 21.16
C GLY A 192 7.52 -16.82 21.21
N PHE A 193 7.35 -16.26 22.40
CA PHE A 193 7.15 -14.82 22.62
C PHE A 193 8.49 -14.07 22.68
N ARG A 194 8.52 -12.88 22.08
CA ARG A 194 9.63 -11.91 22.09
C ARG A 194 9.21 -10.63 22.83
N GLU A 195 10.13 -10.01 23.55
CA GLU A 195 9.89 -8.68 24.14
C GLU A 195 9.84 -7.59 23.06
N LEU A 196 8.88 -6.67 23.18
CA LEU A 196 8.63 -5.60 22.22
C LEU A 196 9.66 -4.47 22.34
N SER A 197 10.15 -3.98 21.21
CA SER A 197 10.97 -2.76 21.15
C SER A 197 10.11 -1.50 21.00
N GLU A 198 10.59 -0.34 21.42
CA GLU A 198 9.91 0.95 21.19
C GLU A 198 9.70 1.24 19.70
N GLU A 199 10.58 0.72 18.82
CA GLU A 199 10.44 0.89 17.37
C GLU A 199 9.22 0.13 16.81
N ASP A 200 8.85 -1.01 17.41
CA ASP A 200 7.69 -1.82 17.03
C ASP A 200 6.38 -1.11 17.40
N ALA A 201 6.36 -0.42 18.56
CA ALA A 201 5.18 0.29 19.05
C ALA A 201 4.73 1.46 18.15
N PHE A 202 5.67 2.13 17.46
CA PHE A 202 5.30 3.16 16.49
C PHE A 202 4.64 2.56 15.25
N ASP A 203 5.18 1.47 14.72
CA ASP A 203 4.61 0.82 13.54
C ASP A 203 3.23 0.24 13.83
N ASP A 204 3.01 -0.25 15.06
CA ASP A 204 1.70 -0.69 15.56
C ASP A 204 0.68 0.48 15.61
N ASN A 205 1.09 1.67 16.06
CA ASN A 205 0.23 2.87 16.07
C ASN A 205 -0.17 3.31 14.65
N LEU A 206 0.77 3.27 13.70
CA LEU A 206 0.50 3.57 12.29
C LEU A 206 -0.48 2.56 11.69
N LEU A 207 -0.32 1.29 12.02
CA LEU A 207 -1.23 0.23 11.59
C LEU A 207 -2.65 0.43 12.15
N LEU A 208 -2.77 0.79 13.43
CA LEU A 208 -4.05 1.06 14.08
C LEU A 208 -4.76 2.29 13.50
N LEU A 209 -4.01 3.36 13.20
CA LEU A 209 -4.56 4.54 12.52
C LEU A 209 -5.18 4.15 11.17
N GLY A 210 -4.48 3.33 10.39
CA GLY A 210 -5.00 2.79 9.14
C GLY A 210 -6.26 1.95 9.31
N LEU A 211 -6.30 1.10 10.34
CA LEU A 211 -7.48 0.29 10.66
C LEU A 211 -8.70 1.16 11.00
N VAL A 212 -8.52 2.22 11.80
CA VAL A 212 -9.60 3.16 12.13
C VAL A 212 -10.19 3.78 10.86
N ALA A 213 -9.35 4.15 9.89
CA ALA A 213 -9.82 4.69 8.62
C ALA A 213 -10.62 3.67 7.78
N VAL A 214 -10.19 2.41 7.74
CA VAL A 214 -10.93 1.32 7.06
C VAL A 214 -12.30 1.14 7.70
N LEU A 215 -12.35 1.00 9.03
CA LEU A 215 -13.62 0.80 9.75
C LEU A 215 -14.55 2.00 9.61
N PHE A 216 -14.02 3.22 9.66
CA PHE A 216 -14.78 4.44 9.46
C PHE A 216 -15.40 4.47 8.07
N TYR A 217 -14.60 4.25 7.01
CA TYR A 217 -15.10 4.25 5.64
C TYR A 217 -16.16 3.17 5.41
N ASP A 218 -15.91 1.94 5.85
CA ASP A 218 -16.85 0.83 5.64
C ASP A 218 -18.15 1.03 6.43
N LEU A 219 -18.12 1.69 7.58
CA LEU A 219 -19.34 2.07 8.30
C LEU A 219 -20.21 3.03 7.47
N PHE A 220 -19.62 4.08 6.90
CA PHE A 220 -20.33 5.02 6.02
C PHE A 220 -20.73 4.40 4.68
N LEU A 221 -20.02 3.38 4.22
CA LEU A 221 -20.41 2.60 3.05
C LEU A 221 -21.61 1.70 3.34
N LEU A 222 -21.63 1.07 4.52
CA LEU A 222 -22.62 0.08 4.92
C LEU A 222 -24.01 0.67 5.11
N LEU A 223 -24.12 1.82 5.78
CA LEU A 223 -25.41 2.46 6.09
C LEU A 223 -26.33 2.67 4.86
N PRO A 224 -25.89 3.36 3.79
CA PRO A 224 -26.70 3.54 2.59
C PRO A 224 -26.87 2.27 1.76
N ALA A 225 -25.94 1.31 1.88
CA ALA A 225 -26.04 0.02 1.19
C ALA A 225 -27.13 -0.88 1.79
N VAL A 226 -27.33 -0.83 3.12
CA VAL A 226 -28.42 -1.52 3.81
C VAL A 226 -29.77 -0.88 3.50
N ASP A 227 -29.82 0.45 3.41
CA ASP A 227 -31.03 1.22 3.08
C ASP A 227 -31.31 1.30 1.55
N ALA A 228 -30.61 0.51 0.74
CA ALA A 228 -30.74 0.54 -0.71
C ALA A 228 -32.16 0.12 -1.15
N LYS A 229 -32.81 0.99 -1.93
CA LYS A 229 -34.14 0.75 -2.52
C LYS A 229 -34.14 -0.46 -3.46
N GLU A 230 -35.33 -1.01 -3.74
CA GLU A 230 -35.53 -2.21 -4.58
C GLU A 230 -34.81 -2.15 -5.95
N GLU A 231 -34.74 -0.97 -6.58
CA GLU A 231 -34.02 -0.76 -7.85
C GLU A 231 -32.52 -1.08 -7.74
N HIS A 232 -31.90 -0.79 -6.60
CA HIS A 232 -30.47 -0.97 -6.36
C HIS A 232 -30.14 -2.09 -5.37
N LYS A 233 -31.12 -2.88 -4.95
CA LYS A 233 -30.99 -3.90 -3.90
C LYS A 233 -29.86 -4.91 -4.14
N LYS A 234 -29.66 -5.33 -5.40
CA LYS A 234 -28.55 -6.23 -5.77
C LYS A 234 -27.18 -5.57 -5.56
N ALA A 235 -27.02 -4.32 -5.97
CA ALA A 235 -25.79 -3.58 -5.78
C ALA A 235 -25.55 -3.30 -4.29
N GLY A 236 -26.59 -2.86 -3.57
CA GLY A 236 -26.57 -2.67 -2.12
C GLY A 236 -26.09 -3.92 -1.38
N ALA A 237 -26.65 -5.09 -1.71
CA ALA A 237 -26.22 -6.36 -1.12
C ALA A 237 -24.72 -6.67 -1.37
N MET A 238 -24.19 -6.35 -2.56
CA MET A 238 -22.76 -6.49 -2.84
C MET A 238 -21.91 -5.52 -2.01
N PHE A 239 -22.33 -4.27 -1.87
CA PHE A 239 -21.64 -3.27 -1.03
C PHE A 239 -21.67 -3.66 0.46
N VAL A 240 -22.79 -4.16 0.96
CA VAL A 240 -22.91 -4.71 2.32
C VAL A 240 -21.93 -5.87 2.52
N GLY A 241 -21.94 -6.84 1.61
CA GLY A 241 -21.03 -7.98 1.67
C GLY A 241 -19.57 -7.55 1.62
N LYS A 242 -19.22 -6.62 0.73
CA LYS A 242 -17.87 -6.05 0.62
C LYS A 242 -17.45 -5.34 1.90
N ALA A 243 -18.30 -4.48 2.48
CA ALA A 243 -17.99 -3.70 3.68
C ALA A 243 -17.73 -4.63 4.88
N ILE A 244 -18.61 -5.61 5.11
CA ILE A 244 -18.45 -6.57 6.20
C ILE A 244 -17.19 -7.40 6.03
N LEU A 245 -16.93 -7.91 4.82
CA LEU A 245 -15.74 -8.70 4.54
C LEU A 245 -14.47 -7.87 4.71
N GLU A 246 -14.44 -6.61 4.27
CA GLU A 246 -13.28 -5.75 4.44
C GLU A 246 -12.99 -5.45 5.91
N MET A 247 -14.02 -5.10 6.70
CA MET A 247 -13.88 -4.88 8.14
C MET A 247 -13.32 -6.11 8.86
N VAL A 248 -13.90 -7.29 8.60
CA VAL A 248 -13.44 -8.56 9.21
C VAL A 248 -12.01 -8.87 8.78
N GLN A 249 -11.70 -8.72 7.49
CA GLN A 249 -10.37 -9.00 6.96
C GLN A 249 -9.32 -8.05 7.56
N ALA A 250 -9.61 -6.75 7.66
CA ALA A 250 -8.71 -5.75 8.23
C ALA A 250 -8.46 -6.02 9.72
N LEU A 251 -9.51 -6.30 10.51
CA LEU A 251 -9.39 -6.63 11.93
C LEU A 251 -8.53 -7.87 12.16
N LEU A 252 -8.80 -8.97 11.44
CA LEU A 252 -8.02 -10.19 11.55
C LEU A 252 -6.56 -9.97 11.14
N GLN A 253 -6.32 -9.15 10.10
CA GLN A 253 -4.97 -8.87 9.63
C GLN A 253 -4.15 -8.05 10.63
N VAL A 254 -4.75 -7.02 11.23
CA VAL A 254 -4.08 -6.27 12.31
C VAL A 254 -3.77 -7.19 13.48
N PHE A 255 -4.73 -8.03 13.88
CA PHE A 255 -4.51 -8.99 14.95
C PHE A 255 -3.34 -9.95 14.62
N LEU A 256 -3.27 -10.46 13.39
CA LEU A 256 -2.14 -11.26 12.92
C LEU A 256 -0.81 -10.52 13.00
N ILE A 257 -0.76 -9.27 12.53
CA ILE A 257 0.49 -8.49 12.51
C ILE A 257 0.98 -8.23 13.94
N LEU A 258 0.10 -7.76 14.83
CA LEU A 258 0.43 -7.49 16.24
C LEU A 258 0.87 -8.75 16.99
N GLU A 259 0.22 -9.90 16.70
CA GLU A 259 0.58 -11.16 17.34
C GLU A 259 1.89 -11.73 16.78
N ALA A 260 2.11 -11.61 15.47
CA ALA A 260 3.29 -12.15 14.81
C ALA A 260 4.54 -11.29 15.02
N SER A 261 4.41 -9.97 15.17
CA SER A 261 5.53 -9.06 15.49
C SER A 261 6.14 -9.38 16.87
N ARG A 262 5.34 -9.94 17.76
CA ARG A 262 5.71 -10.38 19.12
C ARG A 262 6.24 -11.80 19.20
N ARG A 263 6.42 -12.49 18.07
CA ARG A 263 6.80 -13.90 18.05
C ARG A 263 8.11 -14.14 17.30
N GLU A 264 8.92 -15.05 17.82
CA GLU A 264 10.17 -15.48 17.19
C GLU A 264 10.42 -16.98 17.33
N ALA A 265 11.28 -17.52 16.45
CA ALA A 265 11.66 -18.92 16.48
C ALA A 265 12.56 -19.22 17.70
N GLY A 266 11.94 -19.76 18.75
CA GLY A 266 12.65 -20.17 19.98
C GLY A 266 13.39 -21.52 19.89
N GLU A 267 13.14 -22.32 18.85
CA GLU A 267 13.74 -23.65 18.68
C GLU A 267 14.33 -23.82 17.27
N MET A 268 15.48 -24.49 17.15
CA MET A 268 16.14 -24.75 15.85
C MET A 268 15.23 -25.48 14.85
N GLY A 269 14.32 -26.33 15.33
CA GLY A 269 13.30 -26.99 14.50
C GLY A 269 12.33 -26.01 13.82
N HIS A 270 12.03 -24.86 14.44
CA HIS A 270 11.17 -23.81 13.86
C HIS A 270 11.90 -22.94 12.83
N THR A 271 13.20 -22.73 13.00
CA THR A 271 14.05 -22.07 11.99
C THR A 271 14.15 -22.88 10.70
N ILE A 272 14.12 -24.21 10.80
CA ILE A 272 14.16 -25.13 9.65
C ILE A 272 12.77 -25.35 9.06
N SER A 273 11.74 -25.54 9.90
CA SER A 273 10.39 -25.85 9.44
C SER A 273 9.61 -24.64 8.90
N LYS A 274 9.97 -23.43 9.35
CA LYS A 274 9.39 -22.13 8.94
C LYS A 274 7.85 -22.13 8.90
N PRO A 275 7.16 -22.48 10.01
CA PRO A 275 5.71 -22.62 10.06
C PRO A 275 5.00 -21.31 9.74
N GLY A 276 4.11 -21.30 8.74
CA GLY A 276 3.41 -20.10 8.31
C GLY A 276 4.08 -19.32 7.19
N ARG A 277 5.35 -19.57 6.86
CA ARG A 277 6.09 -18.76 5.87
C ARG A 277 5.43 -18.71 4.49
N THR A 278 4.92 -19.84 4.01
CA THR A 278 4.18 -19.91 2.74
C THR A 278 2.93 -19.03 2.75
N ILE A 279 2.19 -19.02 3.86
CA ILE A 279 0.94 -18.25 4.00
C ILE A 279 1.23 -16.76 4.16
N ILE A 280 2.27 -16.39 4.92
CA ILE A 280 2.74 -15.00 5.01
C ILE A 280 3.18 -14.49 3.64
N THR A 281 3.88 -15.30 2.83
CA THR A 281 4.22 -14.93 1.45
C THR A 281 2.98 -14.72 0.58
N LEU A 282 1.96 -15.57 0.71
CA LEU A 282 0.68 -15.35 0.03
C LEU A 282 0.02 -14.02 0.47
N LEU A 283 -0.01 -13.75 1.77
CA LEU A 283 -0.59 -12.52 2.34
C LEU A 283 0.12 -11.24 1.90
N LEU A 284 1.44 -11.29 1.70
CA LEU A 284 2.21 -10.17 1.13
C LEU A 284 1.71 -9.82 -0.27
N VAL A 285 1.60 -10.82 -1.15
CA VAL A 285 1.14 -10.59 -2.53
C VAL A 285 -0.35 -10.21 -2.57
N LEU A 286 -1.16 -10.78 -1.68
CA LEU A 286 -2.57 -10.44 -1.58
C LEU A 286 -2.79 -8.99 -1.10
N ASN A 287 -2.01 -8.52 -0.13
CA ASN A 287 -2.05 -7.11 0.29
C ASN A 287 -1.63 -6.17 -0.82
N LEU A 288 -0.60 -6.54 -1.59
CA LEU A 288 -0.21 -5.77 -2.77
C LEU A 288 -1.34 -5.72 -3.82
N ALA A 289 -2.06 -6.82 -4.04
CA ALA A 289 -3.23 -6.85 -4.93
C ALA A 289 -4.34 -5.91 -4.45
N MET A 290 -4.69 -5.96 -3.16
CA MET A 290 -5.68 -5.07 -2.55
C MET A 290 -5.25 -3.60 -2.62
N TRP A 291 -3.98 -3.31 -2.36
CA TRP A 291 -3.40 -1.97 -2.49
C TRP A 291 -3.56 -1.44 -3.92
N ILE A 292 -3.22 -2.23 -4.95
CA ILE A 292 -3.39 -1.83 -6.36
C ILE A 292 -4.83 -1.49 -6.70
N ILE A 293 -5.81 -2.31 -6.29
CA ILE A 293 -7.22 -2.01 -6.61
C ILE A 293 -7.68 -0.76 -5.87
N ASN A 294 -7.24 -0.52 -4.64
CA ASN A 294 -7.51 0.73 -3.96
C ASN A 294 -6.87 1.88 -4.76
N THR A 295 -5.57 1.92 -4.96
CA THR A 295 -4.90 3.05 -5.65
C THR A 295 -5.47 3.33 -7.05
N PHE A 296 -5.74 2.32 -7.86
CA PHE A 296 -6.15 2.49 -9.26
C PHE A 296 -7.64 2.30 -9.53
N GLY A 297 -8.44 1.83 -8.58
CA GLY A 297 -9.86 1.52 -8.79
C GLY A 297 -10.83 2.53 -8.18
N LEU A 298 -10.36 3.38 -7.27
CA LEU A 298 -11.22 4.17 -6.37
C LEU A 298 -12.14 5.19 -7.05
N LYS A 299 -11.78 5.70 -8.23
CA LYS A 299 -12.48 6.84 -8.85
C LYS A 299 -13.93 6.57 -9.28
N TYR A 300 -14.41 5.33 -9.23
CA TYR A 300 -15.76 4.97 -9.71
C TYR A 300 -16.73 4.52 -8.62
N ALA A 301 -16.23 3.98 -7.49
CA ALA A 301 -17.08 3.70 -6.32
C ALA A 301 -17.65 5.01 -5.72
N GLU A 302 -16.92 6.11 -5.85
CA GLU A 302 -17.33 7.46 -5.42
C GLU A 302 -18.60 7.98 -6.12
N ASN A 303 -18.92 7.46 -7.30
CA ASN A 303 -19.98 7.98 -8.16
C ASN A 303 -21.25 7.11 -8.19
N HIS A 304 -21.36 6.11 -7.31
CA HIS A 304 -22.60 5.35 -7.28
C HIS A 304 -23.72 6.17 -6.63
N GLU A 305 -24.88 6.21 -7.30
CA GLU A 305 -26.01 7.08 -6.95
C GLU A 305 -26.54 6.81 -5.54
N ILE A 306 -26.42 5.57 -5.04
CA ILE A 306 -26.86 5.17 -3.69
C ILE A 306 -26.24 6.07 -2.61
N PHE A 307 -24.95 6.43 -2.74
CA PHE A 307 -24.23 7.21 -1.73
C PHE A 307 -24.56 8.70 -1.80
N GLN A 308 -24.62 9.24 -3.01
CA GLN A 308 -24.90 10.65 -3.24
C GLN A 308 -26.33 11.02 -2.84
N LEU A 309 -27.29 10.12 -3.09
CA LEU A 309 -28.68 10.29 -2.68
C LEU A 309 -28.87 10.24 -1.16
N TYR A 310 -28.02 9.51 -0.43
CA TYR A 310 -28.14 9.35 1.01
C TYR A 310 -27.44 10.48 1.79
N TYR A 311 -26.19 10.82 1.45
CA TYR A 311 -25.38 11.77 2.23
C TYR A 311 -25.28 13.18 1.66
N THR A 312 -25.65 13.40 0.40
CA THR A 312 -25.21 14.51 -0.48
C THR A 312 -23.82 14.31 -1.09
N ASP A 313 -23.62 14.86 -2.29
CA ASP A 313 -22.38 14.77 -3.07
C ASP A 313 -21.16 15.36 -2.31
N LEU A 314 -21.34 16.47 -1.59
CA LEU A 314 -20.25 17.10 -0.83
C LEU A 314 -19.82 16.24 0.36
N ALA A 315 -20.77 15.74 1.15
CA ALA A 315 -20.47 14.94 2.33
C ALA A 315 -19.76 13.63 1.94
N TRP A 316 -20.25 12.96 0.90
CA TRP A 316 -19.63 11.73 0.41
C TRP A 316 -18.20 11.97 -0.09
N LYS A 317 -17.95 13.04 -0.84
CA LYS A 317 -16.60 13.44 -1.26
C LYS A 317 -15.67 13.68 -0.07
N ILE A 318 -16.13 14.37 0.98
CA ILE A 318 -15.31 14.59 2.18
C ILE A 318 -14.94 13.25 2.84
N ILE A 319 -15.92 12.35 3.01
CA ILE A 319 -15.70 11.03 3.61
C ILE A 319 -14.69 10.22 2.78
N THR A 320 -14.85 10.17 1.47
CA THR A 320 -13.95 9.41 0.60
C THR A 320 -12.54 10.02 0.56
N HIS A 321 -12.43 11.34 0.40
CA HIS A 321 -11.13 12.02 0.27
C HIS A 321 -10.30 11.96 1.57
N LEU A 322 -10.97 11.88 2.73
CA LEU A 322 -10.29 11.69 4.01
C LEU A 322 -9.86 10.24 4.23
N SER A 323 -10.76 9.29 3.95
CA SER A 323 -10.56 7.89 4.35
C SER A 323 -9.69 7.10 3.36
N LEU A 324 -9.88 7.32 2.06
CA LEU A 324 -9.24 6.51 1.03
C LEU A 324 -7.71 6.55 1.06
N PRO A 325 -7.03 7.71 1.24
CA PRO A 325 -5.58 7.73 1.35
C PRO A 325 -5.07 6.93 2.56
N LEU A 326 -5.79 6.99 3.69
CA LEU A 326 -5.46 6.23 4.89
C LEU A 326 -5.68 4.73 4.72
N ILE A 327 -6.70 4.33 3.95
CA ILE A 327 -6.95 2.92 3.60
C ILE A 327 -5.84 2.39 2.69
N ILE A 328 -5.40 3.18 1.70
CA ILE A 328 -4.28 2.80 0.84
C ILE A 328 -3.01 2.67 1.68
N PHE A 329 -2.74 3.66 2.55
CA PHE A 329 -1.64 3.62 3.51
C PHE A 329 -1.70 2.36 4.40
N PHE A 330 -2.88 2.00 4.91
CA PHE A 330 -3.08 0.79 5.70
C PHE A 330 -2.63 -0.47 4.97
N ARG A 331 -2.98 -0.63 3.68
CA ARG A 331 -2.59 -1.80 2.87
C ARG A 331 -1.09 -1.81 2.60
N PHE A 332 -0.50 -0.65 2.33
CA PHE A 332 0.94 -0.51 2.12
C PHE A 332 1.71 -0.86 3.41
N HIS A 333 1.38 -0.20 4.52
CA HIS A 333 2.05 -0.39 5.81
C HIS A 333 1.88 -1.82 6.34
N SER A 334 0.68 -2.42 6.18
CA SER A 334 0.48 -3.84 6.48
C SER A 334 1.43 -4.75 5.71
N THR A 335 1.71 -4.43 4.44
CA THR A 335 2.67 -5.19 3.61
C THR A 335 4.09 -5.05 4.16
N VAL A 336 4.48 -3.85 4.60
CA VAL A 336 5.78 -3.59 5.23
C VAL A 336 5.91 -4.39 6.53
N CYS A 337 4.92 -4.35 7.42
CA CYS A 337 4.93 -5.13 8.67
C CYS A 337 5.00 -6.65 8.41
N LEU A 338 4.21 -7.16 7.45
CA LEU A 338 4.27 -8.57 7.07
C LEU A 338 5.63 -8.97 6.48
N ALA A 339 6.31 -8.06 5.77
CA ALA A 339 7.64 -8.32 5.20
C ALA A 339 8.71 -8.35 6.30
N ASP A 340 8.58 -7.49 7.31
CA ASP A 340 9.43 -7.53 8.50
C ASP A 340 9.26 -8.85 9.25
N ILE A 341 8.00 -9.26 9.52
CA ILE A 341 7.67 -10.56 10.11
C ILE A 341 8.26 -11.71 9.28
N TRP A 342 8.08 -11.69 7.95
CA TRP A 342 8.60 -12.74 7.07
C TRP A 342 10.13 -12.87 7.15
N THR A 343 10.84 -11.75 7.34
CA THR A 343 12.29 -11.68 7.41
C THR A 343 12.80 -12.08 8.80
N ASN A 344 12.18 -11.58 9.85
CA ASN A 344 12.70 -11.65 11.21
C ASN A 344 12.16 -12.83 12.04
N ALA A 345 10.96 -13.34 11.76
CA ALA A 345 10.30 -14.34 12.62
C ALA A 345 11.09 -15.66 12.81
N TYR A 346 12.02 -15.97 11.91
CA TYR A 346 12.82 -17.20 11.96
C TYR A 346 14.30 -16.96 12.27
N ARG A 347 14.70 -15.71 12.53
CA ARG A 347 16.07 -15.39 12.93
C ARG A 347 16.22 -15.68 14.42
N ILE A 348 17.16 -16.55 14.77
CA ILE A 348 17.48 -16.84 16.18
C ILE A 348 18.25 -15.65 16.74
N HIS A 349 17.62 -14.85 17.58
CA HIS A 349 18.33 -13.88 18.42
C HIS A 349 18.89 -14.63 19.62
N ARG A 350 20.21 -14.76 19.71
CA ARG A 350 20.83 -15.23 20.96
C ARG A 350 20.59 -14.16 22.02
N HIS A 351 19.61 -14.39 22.90
CA HIS A 351 19.61 -13.76 24.21
C HIS A 351 20.83 -14.30 24.95
N THR A 352 21.92 -13.54 24.94
CA THR A 352 22.97 -13.71 25.96
C THR A 352 22.32 -13.30 27.29
N GLU A 353 21.88 -14.30 28.05
CA GLU A 353 21.58 -14.14 29.47
C GLU A 353 22.83 -13.54 30.13
N VAL A 354 22.63 -12.40 30.80
CA VAL A 354 23.65 -11.66 31.56
C VAL A 354 23.75 -12.22 32.97
#